data_AF-A0A5D4JR86-F1
#
_entry.id   AF-A0A5D4JR86-F1
#
_cell.length_a   1.000
_cell.length_b   1.000
_cell.length_c   1.000
_cell.angle_alpha   90.00
_cell.angle_beta   90.00
_cell.angle_gamma   90.00
#
_symmetry.space_group_name_H-M   'P 1'
#
loop_
_entity.id
_entity.type
_entity.pdbx_description
1 polymer ?
#
loop_
_entity_poly.entity_id
_entity_poly.type
_entity_poly.pdbx_seq_one_letter_code
_entity_poly.pdbx_strand_id
1 'polypeptide(L)' 'MEDGEGEFLEFSMGFAEWMYRYLAGEEMAGAGSAAFYPGPVTLRDLPMAPGDRPQLRHGPARAV' A
#
# COMPACT_ATOMS: atom_id res chain seq x y z
N MET A 1 16.39 -15.48 -21.98
CA MET A 1 16.08 -15.46 -20.55
C MET A 1 15.63 -14.05 -20.29
N GLU A 2 14.36 -13.84 -19.94
CA GLU A 2 13.99 -12.60 -19.26
C GLU A 2 14.69 -12.70 -17.90
N ASP A 3 15.71 -11.89 -17.67
CA ASP A 3 16.21 -11.69 -16.31
C ASP A 3 15.01 -11.24 -15.50
N GLY A 4 14.62 -12.04 -14.50
CA GLY A 4 13.43 -11.89 -13.66
C GLY A 4 13.48 -10.68 -12.73
N GLU A 5 14.07 -9.58 -13.20
CA GLU A 5 14.18 -8.29 -12.56
C GLU A 5 12.99 -7.47 -13.06
N GLY A 6 11.83 -7.67 -12.42
CA GLY A 6 10.69 -6.79 -12.64
C GLY A 6 11.14 -5.33 -12.50
N GLU A 7 10.67 -4.45 -13.40
CA GLU A 7 11.02 -3.03 -13.35
C GLU A 7 10.73 -2.46 -11.96
N PHE A 8 11.78 -2.05 -11.27
CA PHE A 8 11.64 -1.35 -10.00
C PHE A 8 11.21 0.09 -10.28
N LEU A 9 10.11 0.50 -9.66
CA LEU A 9 9.58 1.86 -9.77
C LEU A 9 9.94 2.64 -8.52
N GLU A 10 10.57 3.79 -8.73
CA GLU A 10 10.82 4.77 -7.67
C GLU A 10 9.81 5.91 -7.77
N PHE A 11 9.20 6.25 -6.65
CA PHE A 11 8.32 7.41 -6.53
C PHE A 11 8.95 8.42 -5.57
N SER A 12 9.15 9.66 -6.02
CA SER A 12 9.62 10.77 -5.18
C SER A 12 8.50 11.31 -4.28
N MET A 13 7.89 10.45 -3.46
CA MET A 13 6.83 10.78 -2.50
C MET A 13 6.94 9.94 -1.23
N GLY A 14 6.24 10.35 -0.17
CA GLY A 14 6.19 9.57 1.07
C GLY A 14 5.36 8.29 0.95
N PHE A 15 5.65 7.29 1.79
CA PHE A 15 4.90 6.03 1.82
C PHE A 15 3.40 6.20 2.03
N ALA A 16 3.00 7.16 2.88
CA ALA A 16 1.59 7.44 3.15
C ALA A 16 0.85 7.96 1.90
N GLU A 17 1.51 8.79 1.10
CA GLU A 17 0.96 9.31 -0.17
C GLU A 17 0.87 8.19 -1.20
N TRP A 18 1.95 7.41 -1.37
CA TRP A 18 1.97 6.24 -2.25
C TRP A 18 0.82 5.27 -1.93
N MET A 19 0.63 4.95 -0.65
CA MET A 19 -0.44 4.05 -0.20
C MET A 19 -1.83 4.66 -0.41
N TYR A 20 -2.00 5.98 -0.20
CA TYR A 20 -3.27 6.65 -0.44
C TYR A 20 -3.71 6.49 -1.90
N ARG A 21 -2.81 6.80 -2.84
CA ARG A 21 -3.03 6.75 -4.30
C ARG A 21 -3.25 5.32 -4.79
N TYR A 22 -2.45 4.37 -4.30
CA TYR A 22 -2.62 2.94 -4.61
C TYR A 22 -4.03 2.47 -4.24
N LEU A 23 -4.46 2.74 -3.00
CA LEU A 23 -5.77 2.34 -2.52
C LEU A 23 -6.93 3.10 -3.20
N ALA A 24 -6.65 4.24 -3.86
CA ALA A 24 -7.61 4.98 -4.68
C ALA A 24 -7.71 4.43 -6.12
N GLY A 25 -6.97 3.37 -6.46
CA GLY A 25 -7.00 2.75 -7.78
C GLY A 25 -5.99 3.31 -8.78
N GLU A 26 -5.01 4.11 -8.33
CA GLU A 26 -3.93 4.56 -9.20
C GLU A 26 -2.87 3.46 -9.41
N GLU A 27 -2.19 3.49 -10.55
CA GLU A 27 -1.14 2.52 -10.92
C GLU A 27 0.18 2.78 -10.18
N MET A 28 0.21 2.48 -8.88
CA MET A 28 1.35 2.76 -8.01
C MET A 28 2.39 1.61 -7.93
N ALA A 29 2.15 0.49 -8.61
CA ALA A 29 3.07 -0.64 -8.69
C ALA A 29 3.32 -1.10 -10.15
N GLY A 30 3.20 -0.18 -11.10
CA GLY A 30 3.42 -0.40 -12.53
C GLY A 30 2.15 -0.52 -13.35
N ALA A 31 2.31 -0.67 -14.66
CA ALA A 31 1.19 -0.75 -15.59
C ALA A 31 0.25 -1.91 -15.20
N GLY A 32 -1.06 -1.63 -15.13
CA GLY A 32 -2.07 -2.61 -14.71
C GLY A 32 -2.13 -2.89 -13.20
N SER A 33 -1.40 -2.14 -12.36
CA SER A 33 -1.46 -2.31 -10.90
C SER A 33 -2.64 -1.61 -10.22
N ALA A 34 -3.46 -0.90 -10.99
CA ALA A 34 -4.64 -0.20 -10.50
C ALA A 34 -5.60 -1.17 -9.78
N ALA A 35 -5.80 -0.95 -8.48
CA ALA A 35 -6.76 -1.71 -7.68
C ALA A 35 -7.50 -0.75 -6.73
N PHE A 36 -8.83 -0.67 -6.87
CA PHE A 36 -9.65 0.17 -6.02
C PHE A 36 -10.10 -0.58 -4.76
N TYR A 37 -9.80 -0.03 -3.58
CA TYR A 37 -10.20 -0.59 -2.29
C TYR A 37 -11.21 0.35 -1.60
N PRO A 38 -12.52 0.00 -1.59
CA PRO A 38 -13.54 0.85 -0.99
C PRO A 38 -13.48 0.86 0.54
N GLY A 39 -14.00 1.95 1.13
CA GLY A 39 -14.14 2.09 2.58
C GLY A 39 -12.83 2.32 3.34
N PRO A 40 -12.87 2.29 4.68
CA PRO A 40 -11.68 2.37 5.50
C PRO A 40 -10.92 1.04 5.44
N VAL A 41 -9.70 1.06 4.91
CA VAL A 41 -8.80 -0.10 5.01
C VAL A 41 -8.36 -0.31 6.45
N THR A 42 -8.18 -1.57 6.84
CA THR A 42 -7.63 -1.92 8.15
C THR A 42 -6.19 -2.38 7.97
N LEU A 43 -5.26 -1.70 8.65
CA LEU A 43 -3.85 -2.04 8.66
C LEU A 43 -3.51 -2.69 9.99
N ARG A 44 -2.81 -3.84 9.93
CA ARG A 44 -2.26 -4.49 11.12
C ARG A 44 -0.75 -4.36 11.09
N ASP A 45 -0.22 -3.58 12.02
CA ASP A 45 1.22 -3.45 12.17
C ASP A 45 1.78 -4.74 12.77
N LEU A 46 2.82 -5.27 12.14
CA LEU A 46 3.51 -6.44 12.65
C LEU A 46 4.47 -6.04 13.78
N PRO A 47 4.60 -6.88 14.82
CA PRO A 47 5.61 -6.72 15.87
C PRO A 47 7.01 -6.51 15.27
N MET A 48 7.73 -5.48 15.73
CA MET A 48 9.12 -5.25 15.30
C MET A 48 10.13 -5.72 16.35
N ALA A 49 9.69 -5.90 17.59
CA ALA A 49 10.50 -6.41 18.70
C ALA A 49 9.75 -7.49 19.52
N PRO A 50 10.49 -8.35 20.25
CA PRO A 50 9.87 -9.27 21.20
C PRO A 50 9.03 -8.54 22.25
N GLY A 51 7.78 -8.98 22.43
CA GLY A 51 6.84 -8.36 23.37
C GLY A 51 5.94 -7.28 22.77
N ASP A 52 6.22 -6.82 21.54
CA ASP A 52 5.31 -5.92 20.82
C ASP A 52 3.98 -6.63 20.56
N ARG A 53 2.88 -5.91 20.82
CA ARG A 53 1.55 -6.33 20.44
C ARG A 53 1.23 -5.80 19.04
N PRO A 54 0.60 -6.59 18.17
CA PRO A 54 0.09 -6.08 16.90
C PRO A 54 -0.83 -4.88 17.14
N GLN A 55 -0.63 -3.79 16.39
CA GLN A 55 -1.52 -2.63 16.44
C GLN A 55 -2.46 -2.65 15.23
N LEU A 56 -3.74 -2.41 15.49
CA LEU A 56 -4.76 -2.28 14.45
C LEU A 56 -5.02 -0.80 14.19
N ARG A 57 -4.93 -0.36 12.94
CA ARG A 57 -5.19 1.02 12.50
C ARG A 57 -6.26 1.02 11.43
N HIS A 58 -7.17 1.99 11.48
CA HIS A 58 -8.20 2.19 10.47
C HIS A 58 -7.87 3.40 9.61
N GLY A 59 -7.93 3.23 8.29
CA GLY A 59 -7.81 4.32 7.33
C GLY A 59 -9.05 5.22 7.35
N PRO A 60 -8.98 6.37 6.66
CA PRO A 60 -10.14 7.25 6.50
C PRO A 60 -11.25 6.54 5.73
N ALA A 61 -12.50 6.93 5.98
CA ALA A 61 -13.61 6.52 5.14
C ALA A 61 -13.39 7.01 3.70
N ARG A 62 -13.58 6.12 2.73
CA ARG A 62 -13.49 6.41 1.30
C ARG A 62 -14.86 6.19 0.66
N ALA A 63 -15.16 6.95 -0.39
CA ALA A 63 -16.38 6.77 -1.16
C ALA A 63 -16.48 5.33 -1.69
N VAL A 64 -17.72 4.86 -1.86
CA VAL A 64 -18.06 3.59 -2.48
C VAL A 64 -18.08 3.70 -4.00
#